data_AF-A0A7Y6CZC7-F1
#
_entry.id   AF-A0A7Y6CZC7-F1
#
_cell.length_a   1.000
_cell.length_b   1.000
_cell.length_c   1.000
_cell.angle_alpha   90.00
_cell.angle_beta   90.00
_cell.angle_gamma   90.00
#
_symmetry.space_group_name_H-M   'P 1'
#
loop_
_entity.id
_entity.type
_entity.pdbx_description
1 polymer ?
#
loop_
_entity_poly.entity_id
_entity_poly.type
_entity_poly.pdbx_seq_one_letter_code
_entity_poly.pdbx_strand_id
1 'polypeptide(L)'
;MFRREKIDYVDLALWDSHQIVDQGDYKGKTALSVFTSLPRGSVRLGTAGKIMTATHAAEVLDEGCDFVLLGRAAILQRDYPWQVRLNQNFKVPETPVTADFLRTSGLSENFIDYMNTAWTDFVA
;
A
#
# COMPACT_ATOMS: atom_id res chain seq x y z
N MET A 1 -8.68 -19.92 10.83
CA MET A 1 -9.27 -18.57 10.91
C MET A 1 -10.13 -18.33 9.68
N PHE A 2 -9.55 -18.32 8.47
CA PHE A 2 -10.27 -18.22 7.19
C PHE A 2 -11.46 -19.17 7.05
N ARG A 3 -11.23 -20.50 7.16
CA ARG A 3 -12.30 -21.51 7.07
C ARG A 3 -13.43 -21.40 8.10
N ARG A 4 -13.24 -20.65 9.18
CA ARG A 4 -14.26 -20.45 10.22
C ARG A 4 -14.96 -19.09 10.09
N GLU A 5 -14.54 -18.26 9.13
CA GLU A 5 -15.13 -16.95 8.81
C GLU A 5 -15.35 -16.06 10.04
N LYS A 6 -14.37 -16.05 10.94
CA LYS A 6 -14.44 -15.31 12.21
C LYS A 6 -13.96 -13.86 12.12
N ILE A 7 -13.54 -13.43 10.93
CA ILE A 7 -13.02 -12.10 10.66
C ILE A 7 -13.48 -11.65 9.29
N ASP A 8 -13.69 -10.34 9.14
CA ASP A 8 -14.13 -9.75 7.88
C ASP A 8 -13.01 -9.70 6.85
N TYR A 9 -11.79 -9.41 7.29
CA TYR A 9 -10.62 -9.34 6.42
C TYR A 9 -9.29 -9.58 7.15
N VAL A 10 -8.25 -9.84 6.37
CA VAL A 10 -6.85 -9.78 6.79
C VAL A 10 -6.15 -8.66 6.03
N ASP A 11 -5.45 -7.83 6.78
CA ASP A 11 -4.47 -6.87 6.27
C ASP A 11 -3.08 -7.48 6.38
N LEU A 12 -2.42 -7.65 5.23
CA LEU A 12 -1.02 -8.01 5.14
C LEU A 12 -0.17 -6.74 5.12
N ALA A 13 0.49 -6.48 6.25
CA ALA A 13 1.46 -5.40 6.36
C ALA A 13 2.83 -5.81 5.78
N LEU A 14 2.89 -6.06 4.46
CA LEU A 14 4.15 -6.27 3.77
C LEU A 14 4.94 -4.96 3.70
N TRP A 15 6.26 -5.04 3.89
CA TRP A 15 7.13 -3.89 3.67
C TRP A 15 7.11 -3.47 2.19
N ASP A 16 7.03 -4.45 1.30
CA ASP A 16 6.95 -4.29 -0.15
C ASP A 16 6.00 -5.38 -0.71
N SER A 17 4.96 -5.01 -1.46
CA SER A 17 4.03 -6.00 -2.03
C SER A 17 4.66 -6.87 -3.10
N HIS A 18 5.75 -6.41 -3.73
CA HIS A 18 6.55 -7.21 -4.67
C HIS A 18 7.58 -8.12 -3.97
N GLN A 19 7.54 -8.24 -2.64
CA GLN A 19 8.45 -9.09 -1.89
C GLN A 19 8.40 -10.54 -2.39
N ILE A 20 9.57 -11.11 -2.67
CA ILE A 20 9.74 -12.53 -3.01
C ILE A 20 10.14 -13.30 -1.76
N VAL A 21 9.56 -14.48 -1.57
CA VAL A 21 9.95 -15.39 -0.49
C VAL A 21 11.36 -15.92 -0.78
N ASP A 22 12.28 -15.76 0.16
CA ASP A 22 13.70 -16.06 -0.02
C ASP A 22 14.11 -17.46 0.48
N GLN A 23 13.30 -18.09 1.34
CA GLN A 23 13.59 -19.34 2.02
C GLN A 23 12.37 -20.27 2.15
N GLY A 24 12.63 -21.56 2.39
CA GLY A 24 11.60 -22.57 2.63
C GLY A 24 10.80 -22.99 1.40
N ASP A 25 9.67 -23.65 1.63
CA ASP A 25 8.87 -24.33 0.60
C ASP A 25 8.20 -23.39 -0.42
N TYR A 26 8.12 -22.09 -0.10
CA TYR A 26 7.53 -21.07 -0.95
C TYR A 26 8.57 -20.19 -1.65
N LYS A 27 9.86 -20.51 -1.53
CA LYS A 27 10.96 -19.74 -2.13
C LYS A 27 10.72 -19.49 -3.62
N GLY A 28 10.92 -18.24 -4.05
CA GLY A 28 10.75 -17.81 -5.43
C GLY A 28 9.32 -17.40 -5.81
N LYS A 29 8.33 -17.59 -4.91
CA LYS A 29 6.98 -17.02 -5.08
C LYS A 29 6.91 -15.60 -4.54
N THR A 30 5.97 -14.79 -5.04
CA THR A 30 5.62 -13.53 -4.37
C THR A 30 5.04 -13.86 -3.00
N ALA A 31 5.40 -13.08 -1.97
CA ALA A 31 4.86 -13.24 -0.63
C ALA A 31 3.33 -13.16 -0.65
N LEU A 32 2.79 -12.28 -1.50
CA LEU A 32 1.35 -12.11 -1.70
C LEU A 32 0.68 -13.39 -2.21
N SER A 33 1.25 -14.06 -3.22
CA SER A 33 0.70 -15.29 -3.80
C SER A 33 0.54 -16.44 -2.78
N VAL A 34 1.38 -16.47 -1.75
CA VAL A 34 1.29 -17.48 -0.68
C VAL A 34 -0.01 -17.32 0.11
N PHE A 35 -0.47 -16.08 0.32
CA PHE A 35 -1.70 -15.79 1.04
C PHE A 35 -2.93 -15.79 0.15
N THR A 36 -2.83 -15.26 -1.07
CA THR A 36 -3.96 -15.19 -2.01
C THR A 36 -4.38 -16.58 -2.51
N SER A 37 -3.47 -17.57 -2.50
CA SER A 37 -3.77 -18.96 -2.85
C SER A 37 -4.47 -19.78 -1.75
N LEU A 38 -4.63 -19.24 -0.54
CA LEU A 38 -5.31 -19.95 0.54
C LEU A 38 -6.83 -20.03 0.30
N PRO A 39 -7.52 -21.09 0.75
CA PRO A 39 -8.97 -21.14 0.71
C PRO A 39 -9.56 -20.18 1.78
N ARG A 40 -10.00 -19.00 1.33
CA ARG A 40 -10.42 -17.89 2.20
C ARG A 40 -11.91 -17.85 2.55
N GLY A 41 -12.78 -18.53 1.81
CA GLY A 41 -14.22 -18.41 1.98
C GLY A 41 -14.67 -16.96 1.72
N SER A 42 -15.47 -16.40 2.62
CA SER A 42 -15.91 -14.98 2.55
C SER A 42 -14.89 -13.97 3.08
N VAL A 43 -13.79 -14.41 3.71
CA VAL A 43 -12.82 -13.51 4.35
C VAL A 43 -12.00 -12.78 3.29
N ARG A 44 -12.03 -11.44 3.31
CA ARG A 44 -11.28 -10.61 2.37
C ARG A 44 -9.80 -10.52 2.73
N LEU A 45 -8.97 -10.24 1.74
CA LEU A 45 -7.54 -10.05 1.90
C LEU A 45 -7.13 -8.73 1.25
N GLY A 46 -6.37 -7.91 1.95
CA GLY A 46 -5.71 -6.76 1.37
C GLY A 46 -4.27 -6.67 1.84
N THR A 47 -3.48 -5.84 1.16
CA THR A 47 -2.09 -5.60 1.52
C THR A 47 -1.73 -4.13 1.36
N ALA A 48 -0.77 -3.70 2.17
CA ALA A 48 0.05 -2.52 1.91
C ALA A 48 1.40 -2.95 1.29
N GLY A 49 2.24 -1.96 0.97
CA GLY A 49 3.62 -2.19 0.53
C GLY A 49 4.01 -1.33 -0.66
N LYS A 50 4.50 -0.11 -0.43
CA LYS A 50 4.98 0.80 -1.49
C LYS A 50 4.06 0.97 -2.72
N ILE A 51 2.75 0.89 -2.52
CA ILE A 51 1.75 1.14 -3.57
C ILE A 51 1.67 2.65 -3.81
N MET A 52 2.36 3.13 -4.85
CA MET A 52 2.52 4.56 -5.19
C MET A 52 1.90 4.93 -6.55
N THR A 53 1.48 3.94 -7.34
CA THR A 53 0.91 4.12 -8.69
C THR A 53 -0.39 3.33 -8.83
N ALA A 54 -1.28 3.81 -9.69
CA ALA A 54 -2.50 3.13 -10.07
C ALA A 54 -2.22 1.73 -10.62
N THR A 55 -1.19 1.61 -11.44
CA THR A 55 -0.73 0.33 -12.00
C THR A 55 -0.35 -0.66 -10.90
N HIS A 56 0.45 -0.24 -9.91
CA HIS A 56 0.83 -1.12 -8.80
C HIS A 56 -0.39 -1.51 -7.95
N ALA A 57 -1.34 -0.59 -7.74
CA ALA A 57 -2.59 -0.94 -7.07
C ALA A 57 -3.40 -1.99 -7.85
N ALA A 58 -3.46 -1.89 -9.18
CA ALA A 58 -4.11 -2.88 -10.03
C ALA A 58 -3.42 -4.24 -10.00
N GLU A 59 -2.07 -4.28 -10.08
CA GLU A 59 -1.29 -5.51 -9.96
C GLU A 59 -1.60 -6.27 -8.67
N VAL A 60 -1.67 -5.57 -7.53
CA VAL A 60 -1.99 -6.18 -6.24
C VAL A 60 -3.40 -6.78 -6.21
N LEU A 61 -4.37 -6.14 -6.85
CA LEU A 61 -5.72 -6.66 -7.00
C LEU A 61 -5.74 -7.89 -7.92
N ASP A 62 -5.02 -7.84 -9.04
CA ASP A 62 -4.89 -8.95 -9.99
C ASP A 62 -4.19 -10.18 -9.39
N GLU A 63 -3.26 -9.97 -8.43
CA GLU A 63 -2.63 -11.05 -7.65
C GLU A 63 -3.58 -11.73 -6.64
N GLY A 64 -4.83 -11.26 -6.52
CA GLY A 64 -5.90 -11.89 -5.76
C GLY A 64 -6.24 -11.22 -4.43
N CYS A 65 -5.81 -9.96 -4.23
CA CYS A 65 -6.33 -9.13 -3.15
C CYS A 65 -7.71 -8.57 -3.48
N ASP A 66 -8.54 -8.43 -2.45
CA ASP A 66 -9.87 -7.83 -2.55
C ASP A 66 -9.83 -6.30 -2.40
N PHE A 67 -8.76 -5.76 -1.80
CA PHE A 67 -8.52 -4.32 -1.65
C PHE A 67 -7.04 -4.00 -1.44
N VAL A 68 -6.68 -2.73 -1.61
CA VAL A 68 -5.33 -2.19 -1.38
C VAL A 68 -5.33 -1.21 -0.22
N LEU A 69 -4.21 -1.14 0.50
CA LEU A 69 -4.00 -0.20 1.60
C LEU A 69 -2.90 0.79 1.23
N LEU A 70 -3.22 2.08 1.34
CA LEU A 70 -2.33 3.17 0.95
C LEU A 70 -1.75 3.84 2.18
N GLY A 71 -0.42 3.75 2.34
CA GLY A 71 0.32 4.46 3.39
C GLY A 71 0.82 5.82 2.90
N ARG A 72 2.10 5.89 2.50
CA ARG A 72 2.74 7.12 2.00
C ARG A 72 1.97 7.78 0.84
N ALA A 73 1.40 6.98 -0.07
CA ALA A 73 0.58 7.50 -1.17
C ALA A 73 -0.63 8.31 -0.68
N ALA A 74 -1.29 7.89 0.42
CA ALA A 74 -2.43 8.61 0.98
C ALA A 74 -2.03 9.91 1.70
N ILE A 75 -0.79 9.98 2.22
CA ILE A 75 -0.21 11.21 2.78
C ILE A 75 0.02 12.23 1.65
N LEU A 76 0.61 11.78 0.54
CA LEU A 76 0.94 12.62 -0.61
C LEU A 76 -0.28 13.01 -1.44
N GLN A 77 -1.28 12.14 -1.54
CA GLN A 77 -2.50 12.35 -2.31
C GLN A 77 -3.74 11.87 -1.54
N ARG A 78 -4.46 12.82 -0.94
CA ARG A 78 -5.65 12.53 -0.11
C ARG A 78 -6.82 11.91 -0.89
N ASP A 79 -6.99 12.31 -2.14
CA ASP A 79 -8.05 11.86 -3.04
C ASP A 79 -7.54 10.80 -4.03
N TYR A 80 -6.51 10.02 -3.65
CA TYR A 80 -5.90 9.00 -4.51
C TYR A 80 -6.92 8.12 -5.26
N PRO A 81 -7.98 7.56 -4.64
CA PRO A 81 -8.95 6.74 -5.37
C PRO A 81 -9.68 7.51 -6.48
N TRP A 82 -9.95 8.80 -6.28
CA TRP A 82 -10.54 9.66 -7.30
C TRP A 82 -9.55 9.94 -8.43
N GLN A 83 -8.29 10.19 -8.12
CA GLN A 83 -7.25 10.38 -9.13
C GLN A 83 -7.05 9.13 -10.00
N VAL A 84 -7.03 7.93 -9.39
CA VAL A 84 -6.96 6.66 -10.13
C VAL A 84 -8.18 6.46 -11.03
N ARG A 85 -9.38 6.81 -10.55
CA ARG A 85 -10.61 6.73 -11.34
C ARG A 85 -10.57 7.63 -12.57
N LEU A 86 -9.94 8.80 -12.48
CA LEU A 86 -9.81 9.75 -13.59
C LEU A 86 -8.64 9.42 -14.51
N ASN A 87 -7.58 8.82 -13.98
CA ASN A 87 -6.37 8.45 -14.71
C ASN A 87 -5.84 7.10 -14.22
N GLN A 88 -6.01 6.07 -15.04
CA GLN A 88 -5.55 4.70 -14.74
C GLN A 88 -4.01 4.56 -14.67
N ASN A 89 -3.27 5.57 -15.13
CA ASN A 89 -1.81 5.65 -15.02
C ASN A 89 -1.36 6.66 -13.93
N PHE A 90 -2.25 7.02 -13.01
CA PHE A 90 -1.93 7.97 -11.95
C PHE A 90 -0.72 7.52 -11.10
N LYS A 91 0.14 8.48 -10.77
CA LYS A 91 1.29 8.33 -9.89
C LYS A 91 1.26 9.47 -8.88
N VAL A 92 1.49 9.17 -7.60
CA VAL A 92 1.60 10.21 -6.57
C VAL A 92 2.84 11.09 -6.82
N PRO A 93 2.86 12.32 -6.26
CA PRO A 93 4.06 13.16 -6.28
C PRO A 93 5.32 12.39 -5.83
N GLU A 94 6.43 12.64 -6.51
CA GLU A 94 7.72 12.05 -6.13
C GLU A 94 8.24 12.72 -4.87
N THR A 95 8.87 11.93 -4.00
CA THR A 95 9.55 12.43 -2.82
C THR A 95 11.03 12.68 -3.13
N PRO A 96 11.68 13.66 -2.48
CA PRO A 96 11.13 14.48 -1.41
C PRO A 96 10.16 15.58 -1.90
N VAL A 97 9.10 15.83 -1.12
CA VAL A 97 8.19 16.96 -1.34
C VAL A 97 8.51 18.10 -0.38
N THR A 98 8.05 19.31 -0.66
CA THR A 98 8.29 20.44 0.26
C THR A 98 7.39 20.35 1.50
N ALA A 99 7.84 20.90 2.63
CA ALA A 99 7.00 21.07 3.81
C ALA A 99 5.72 21.87 3.49
N ASP A 100 5.82 22.89 2.63
CA ASP A 100 4.68 23.70 2.17
C ASP A 100 3.62 22.86 1.41
N PHE A 101 4.05 21.90 0.58
CA PHE A 101 3.14 20.97 -0.09
C PHE A 101 2.34 20.14 0.92
N LEU A 102 3.00 19.64 1.97
CA LEU A 102 2.34 18.86 3.02
C LEU A 102 1.40 19.73 3.86
N ARG A 103 1.82 20.96 4.20
CA ARG A 103 1.00 21.92 4.95
C ARG A 103 -0.27 22.30 4.20
N THR A 104 -0.16 22.61 2.91
CA THR A 104 -1.32 22.90 2.03
C THR A 104 -2.23 21.68 1.85
N SER A 105 -1.69 20.47 2.01
CA SER A 105 -2.45 19.21 2.06
C SER A 105 -3.16 18.97 3.40
N GLY A 106 -2.97 19.83 4.41
CA GLY A 106 -3.66 19.78 5.70
C GLY A 106 -2.93 18.97 6.78
N LEU A 107 -1.65 18.68 6.59
CA LEU A 107 -0.81 18.03 7.59
C LEU A 107 -0.32 19.08 8.61
N SER A 108 -0.23 18.70 9.89
CA SER A 108 0.23 19.59 10.96
C SER A 108 1.75 19.72 10.97
N GLU A 109 2.29 20.84 11.48
CA GLU A 109 3.74 21.05 11.62
C GLU A 109 4.41 19.90 12.36
N ASN A 110 3.85 19.46 13.50
CA ASN A 110 4.42 18.36 14.29
C ASN A 110 4.58 17.07 13.48
N PHE A 111 3.64 16.78 12.57
CA PHE A 111 3.73 15.57 11.75
C PHE A 111 4.69 15.75 10.57
N ILE A 112 4.76 16.96 9.99
CA ILE A 112 5.75 17.32 8.98
C ILE A 112 7.17 17.20 9.55
N ASP A 113 7.41 17.75 10.74
CA ASP A 113 8.70 17.66 11.45
C ASP A 113 9.09 16.22 11.77
N TYR A 114 8.12 15.41 12.20
CA TYR A 114 8.33 13.97 12.40
C TYR A 114 8.75 13.30 11.09
N MET A 115 8.06 13.54 9.98
CA MET A 115 8.43 12.94 8.69
C MET A 115 9.79 13.42 8.19
N ASN A 116 10.10 14.71 8.34
CA ASN A 116 11.37 15.31 7.94
C ASN A 116 12.57 14.69 8.69
N THR A 117 12.38 14.33 9.96
CA THR A 117 13.45 13.75 10.80
C THR A 117 13.51 12.23 10.73
N ALA A 118 12.38 11.55 10.64
CA ALA A 118 12.30 10.09 10.72
C ALA A 118 12.37 9.40 9.37
N TRP A 119 11.98 10.07 8.27
CA TRP A 119 11.87 9.45 6.95
C TRP A 119 12.83 10.11 5.95
N THR A 120 13.93 9.41 5.67
CA THR A 120 14.91 9.82 4.65
C THR A 120 14.23 10.07 3.30
N ASP A 121 14.59 11.18 2.65
CA ASP A 121 14.13 11.61 1.33
C ASP A 121 12.61 11.77 1.19
N PHE A 122 11.88 11.99 2.29
CA PHE A 122 10.43 12.25 2.24
C PHE A 122 10.09 13.73 2.15
N VAL A 123 10.79 14.58 2.91
CA VAL A 123 10.65 16.04 2.92
C VAL A 123 11.98 16.66 2.47
N ALA A 124 11.90 17.72 1.66
CA ALA A 124 13.06 18.42 1.08
C ALA A 124 13.63 19.51 2.00
#